data_AF-A0A9P6V3A2-F1
#
_entry.id   AF-A0A9P6V3A2-F1
#
_cell.length_a   1.000
_cell.length_b   1.000
_cell.length_c   1.000
_cell.angle_alpha   90.00
_cell.angle_beta   90.00
_cell.angle_gamma   90.00
#
_symmetry.space_group_name_H-M   'P 1'
#
loop_
_entity.id
_entity.type
_entity.pdbx_description
1 polymer ?
#
loop_
_entity_poly.entity_id
_entity_poly.type
_entity_poly.pdbx_seq_one_letter_code
_entity_poly.pdbx_strand_id
1 'polypeptide(L)'
;KFAWAGTDFSHGAGSVGLKDGTVLHGYVKDGNGDGQYSTLDLDENIKNVNGVLTYVGPTPPPRPAPSSDDDDACEGGNDEGC
;
A
#
# COMPACT_ATOMS: atom_id res chain seq x y z
N LYS A 1 6.85 -10.14 3.85
CA LYS A 1 7.99 -9.64 3.04
C LYS A 1 7.57 -8.37 2.31
N PHE A 2 8.51 -7.47 2.01
CA PHE A 2 8.27 -6.32 1.13
C PHE A 2 7.97 -6.77 -0.30
N ALA A 3 7.14 -6.00 -0.98
CA ALA A 3 6.77 -6.23 -2.37
C ALA A 3 6.55 -4.91 -3.08
N TRP A 4 6.94 -4.87 -4.34
CA TRP A 4 6.61 -3.78 -5.25
C TRP A 4 5.11 -3.73 -5.54
N ALA A 5 4.62 -2.56 -5.93
CA ALA A 5 3.21 -2.30 -6.24
C ALA A 5 2.21 -2.59 -5.10
N GLY A 6 2.68 -2.91 -3.90
CA GLY A 6 1.86 -2.97 -2.69
C GLY A 6 1.65 -1.58 -2.09
N THR A 7 0.61 -1.44 -1.27
CA THR A 7 0.34 -0.23 -0.47
C THR A 7 0.42 -0.56 1.02
N ASP A 8 0.54 0.47 1.86
CA ASP A 8 0.33 0.38 3.31
C ASP A 8 1.24 -0.60 4.07
N PHE A 9 2.43 -0.91 3.53
CA PHE A 9 3.36 -1.85 4.15
C PHE A 9 3.77 -1.47 5.58
N SER A 10 3.76 -0.19 5.92
CA SER A 10 4.15 0.34 7.23
C SER A 10 3.24 -0.12 8.37
N HIS A 11 1.99 -0.49 8.11
CA HIS A 11 1.09 -1.03 9.15
C HIS A 11 1.54 -2.41 9.67
N GLY A 12 2.13 -3.22 8.79
CA GLY A 12 2.59 -4.57 9.09
C GLY A 12 4.10 -4.67 9.30
N ALA A 13 4.83 -3.55 9.18
CA ALA A 13 6.29 -3.52 9.23
C ALA A 13 6.82 -2.82 10.48
N GLY A 14 7.86 -3.40 11.08
CA GLY A 14 8.59 -2.85 12.21
C GLY A 14 10.06 -2.63 11.88
N SER A 15 10.70 -1.68 12.59
CA SER A 15 12.11 -1.34 12.43
C SER A 15 12.51 -1.06 10.97
N VAL A 16 11.65 -0.30 10.28
CA VAL A 16 11.88 0.05 8.88
C VAL A 16 13.04 1.04 8.78
N GLY A 17 14.01 0.73 7.93
CA GLY A 17 15.19 1.55 7.72
C GLY A 17 15.73 1.42 6.31
N LEU A 18 16.67 2.31 5.98
CA LEU A 18 17.39 2.31 4.71
C LEU A 18 18.85 1.95 4.97
N LYS A 19 19.34 0.95 4.26
CA LYS A 19 20.74 0.51 4.28
C LYS A 19 21.40 0.87 2.95
N ASP A 20 22.62 1.37 3.03
CA ASP A 20 23.47 1.72 1.87
C ASP A 20 22.82 2.70 0.87
N GLY A 21 21.81 3.46 1.34
CA GLY A 21 21.10 4.47 0.55
C GLY A 21 20.04 3.93 -0.43
N THR A 22 19.98 2.63 -0.67
CA THR A 22 19.08 2.03 -1.67
C THR A 22 18.32 0.81 -1.17
N VAL A 23 18.77 0.15 -0.10
CA VAL A 23 18.15 -1.10 0.37
C VAL A 23 17.18 -0.81 1.51
N LEU A 24 15.88 -0.90 1.25
CA LEU A 24 14.86 -0.89 2.30
C LEU A 24 14.93 -2.19 3.10
N HIS A 25 14.95 -2.11 4.43
CA HIS A 25 14.92 -3.28 5.31
C HIS A 25 13.93 -3.10 6.46
N GLY A 26 13.51 -4.21 7.06
CA GLY A 26 12.64 -4.23 8.24
C GLY A 26 12.06 -5.62 8.50
N TYR A 27 11.24 -5.72 9.55
CA TYR A 27 10.51 -6.94 9.89
C TYR A 27 9.06 -6.80 9.45
N VAL A 28 8.59 -7.68 8.57
CA VAL A 28 7.22 -7.66 8.04
C VAL A 28 6.46 -8.85 8.61
N LYS A 29 5.30 -8.61 9.21
CA LYS A 29 4.43 -9.68 9.69
C LYS A 29 3.98 -10.57 8.54
N ASP A 30 4.09 -11.88 8.73
CA ASP A 30 3.53 -12.87 7.82
C ASP A 30 2.05 -13.16 8.15
N GLY A 31 1.45 -14.13 7.44
CA GLY A 31 0.06 -14.54 7.66
C GLY A 31 -0.19 -15.18 9.03
N ASN A 32 0.86 -15.56 9.76
CA ASN A 32 0.79 -16.11 11.10
C ASN A 32 0.97 -15.02 12.18
N GLY A 33 1.29 -13.80 11.77
CA GLY A 33 1.55 -12.65 12.66
C GLY A 33 3.01 -12.52 13.09
N ASP A 34 3.89 -13.42 12.65
CA ASP A 34 5.30 -13.43 13.02
C ASP A 34 6.09 -12.45 12.14
N GLY A 35 6.97 -11.66 12.77
CA GLY A 35 7.81 -10.69 12.08
C GLY A 35 8.97 -11.37 11.37
N GLN A 36 8.96 -11.38 10.04
CA GLN A 36 10.04 -11.91 9.21
C GLN A 36 10.93 -10.78 8.68
N TYR A 37 12.24 -10.91 8.84
CA TYR A 37 13.18 -9.95 8.26
C TYR A 37 13.07 -9.96 6.73
N SER A 38 12.95 -8.78 6.14
CA SER A 38 12.77 -8.60 4.71
C SER A 38 13.58 -7.42 4.22
N THR A 39 14.08 -7.53 2.99
CA THR A 39 14.75 -6.45 2.27
C THR A 39 14.09 -6.22 0.91
N LEU A 40 14.23 -5.01 0.38
CA LEU A 40 13.82 -4.63 -0.98
C LEU A 40 14.82 -3.61 -1.51
N ASP A 41 15.43 -3.87 -2.66
CA ASP A 41 16.35 -2.93 -3.29
C ASP A 41 15.56 -1.88 -4.07
N LEU A 42 15.58 -0.63 -3.61
CA LEU A 42 14.80 0.46 -4.21
C LEU A 42 15.27 0.80 -5.63
N ASP A 43 16.53 0.54 -5.97
CA ASP A 43 17.07 0.80 -7.31
C ASP A 43 16.41 -0.06 -8.40
N GLU A 44 15.70 -1.13 -8.03
CA GLU A 44 14.97 -1.95 -9.01
C GLU A 44 13.88 -1.12 -9.71
N ASN A 45 13.13 -0.29 -8.97
CA ASN A 45 11.93 0.38 -9.50
C ASN A 45 11.77 1.85 -9.10
N ILE A 46 12.65 2.42 -8.28
CA ILE A 46 12.65 3.84 -7.96
C ILE A 46 13.80 4.51 -8.71
N LYS A 47 13.50 5.57 -9.47
CA LYS A 47 14.47 6.32 -10.27
C LYS A 47 14.36 7.81 -10.04
N ASN A 48 15.47 8.52 -10.19
CA ASN A 48 15.48 9.97 -10.28
C ASN A 48 15.23 10.38 -11.73
N VAL A 49 14.05 10.92 -12.03
CA VAL A 49 13.67 11.44 -13.34
C VAL A 49 13.59 12.96 -13.21
N ASN A 50 14.59 13.67 -13.76
CA ASN A 50 14.67 15.13 -13.75
C ASN A 50 14.57 15.78 -12.34
N GLY A 51 15.19 15.16 -11.32
CA GLY A 51 15.14 15.63 -9.94
C GLY A 51 13.94 15.11 -9.14
N VAL A 52 13.06 14.32 -9.76
CA VAL A 52 11.86 13.77 -9.12
C VAL A 52 12.02 12.26 -8.92
N LEU A 53 11.81 11.83 -7.67
CA LEU A 53 11.79 10.41 -7.32
C LEU A 53 10.53 9.75 -7.91
N THR A 54 10.72 8.87 -8.87
CA THR A 54 9.65 8.30 -9.71
C THR A 54 9.68 6.78 -9.63
N TYR A 55 8.51 6.16 -9.44
CA TYR A 55 8.34 4.72 -9.54
C TYR A 55 8.16 4.31 -11.01
N VAL A 56 9.02 3.42 -11.49
CA VAL A 56 9.06 2.93 -12.88
C VAL A 56 8.78 1.42 -13.01
N GLY A 57 8.35 0.79 -11.90
CA GLY A 57 8.02 -0.62 -11.87
C GLY A 57 6.66 -0.95 -12.51
N PRO A 58 6.23 -2.23 -12.46
CA PRO A 58 4.93 -2.63 -13.00
C PRO A 58 3.82 -1.77 -12.38
N THR A 59 2.91 -1.30 -13.22
CA THR A 59 1.73 -0.56 -12.75
C THR A 59 0.96 -1.43 -11.76
N PRO A 60 0.62 -0.92 -10.56
CA PRO A 60 -0.26 -1.67 -9.66
C PRO A 60 -1.56 -1.99 -10.42
N PRO A 61 -2.14 -3.17 -10.19
CA PRO A 61 -3.43 -3.51 -10.80
C PRO A 61 -4.41 -2.38 -10.48
N PRO A 62 -5.28 -2.00 -11.44
CA PRO A 62 -6.29 -0.97 -11.18
C PRO A 62 -7.05 -1.38 -9.92
N ARG A 63 -7.06 -0.48 -8.92
CA ARG A 63 -7.88 -0.66 -7.72
C ARG A 63 -9.29 -1.00 -8.21
N PRO A 64 -9.96 -2.04 -7.67
CA PRO A 64 -11.38 -2.26 -7.96
C PRO A 64 -12.08 -0.92 -7.77
N ALA A 65 -12.81 -0.46 -8.79
CA ALA A 65 -13.58 0.77 -8.67
C ALA A 65 -14.37 0.69 -7.36
N PRO A 66 -14.47 1.79 -6.58
CA PRO A 66 -15.42 1.81 -5.46
C PRO A 66 -16.73 1.25 -6.02
N SER A 67 -17.25 0.18 -5.42
CA SER A 67 -18.54 -0.34 -5.86
C SER A 67 -19.49 0.83 -5.67
N SER A 68 -20.11 1.25 -6.77
CA SER A 68 -21.22 2.18 -6.75
C SER A 68 -22.41 1.41 -6.18
N ASP A 69 -22.32 0.96 -4.93
CA ASP A 69 -23.47 0.65 -4.10
C ASP A 69 -23.95 1.98 -3.49
N ASP A 70 -24.21 2.95 -4.38
CA ASP A 70 -24.98 4.16 -4.12
C ASP A 70 -26.44 3.90 -4.53
N ASP A 71 -26.98 2.73 -4.14
CA ASP A 71 -28.38 2.35 -4.31
C ASP A 71 -28.99 2.05 -2.93
N ASP A 72 -29.14 3.07 -2.08
CA ASP A 72 -30.34 3.24 -1.26
C ASP A 72 -30.40 4.68 -0.73
N ALA A 73 -30.67 5.60 -1.65
CA ALA A 73 -31.31 6.85 -1.25
C ALA A 73 -32.70 6.49 -0.71
N CYS A 74 -32.84 6.45 0.61
CA CYS A 74 -34.14 6.64 1.26
C CYS A 74 -34.64 8.06 0.96
N GLU A 75 -35.06 8.34 -0.27
CA GLU A 75 -36.05 9.38 -0.55
C GLU A 75 -37.44 8.78 -0.29
N GLY A 76 -37.75 8.63 1.00
CA GLY A 76 -39.09 8.35 1.51
C GLY A 76 -39.47 9.49 2.44
N GLY A 77 -40.40 10.33 2.00
CA GLY A 77 -40.89 11.47 2.77
C GLY A 77 -41.52 11.05 4.10
N ASN A 78 -41.41 11.96 5.07
CA ASN A 78 -42.35 12.25 6.15
C ASN A 78 -43.36 11.13 6.50
N ASP A 79 -43.18 10.43 7.61
CA ASP A 79 -44.01 10.51 8.84
C ASP A 79 -43.72 9.28 9.74
N GLU A 80 -43.53 9.56 11.03
CA GLU A 80 -43.59 8.63 12.18
C GLU A 80 -42.41 7.66 12.47
N GLY A 81 -41.57 8.08 13.43
CA GLY A 81 -41.17 7.22 14.56
C GLY A 81 -39.80 6.54 14.47
N CYS A 82 -38.78 7.16 15.07
CA CYS A 82 -37.57 6.46 15.51
C CYS A 82 -37.86 5.49 16.67
#